data_AF-A0AA37WZ10-F1
#
_entry.id   AF-A0AA37WZ10-F1
#
_cell.length_a   1.000
_cell.length_b   1.000
_cell.length_c   1.000
_cell.angle_alpha   90.00
_cell.angle_beta   90.00
_cell.angle_gamma   90.00
#
_symmetry.space_group_name_H-M   'P 1'
#
loop_
_entity.id
_entity.type
_entity.pdbx_description
1 polymer ?
#
loop_
_entity_poly.entity_id
_entity_poly.type
_entity_poly.pdbx_seq_one_letter_code
_entity_poly.pdbx_strand_id
1 'polypeptide(L)' 'MTQTATLTTSPRSLRLILAAPFAGFAKSLAKLVAANPRLQQAERLSATTDAQLATIGKTRASEIYRIFGPQMYI' A
#
# COMPACT_ATOMS: atom_id res chain seq x y z
N MET A 1 18.44 23.26 -42.25
CA MET A 1 17.42 22.43 -41.58
C MET A 1 17.01 23.15 -40.30
N THR A 2 15.82 23.75 -40.26
CA THR A 2 15.32 24.49 -39.10
C THR A 2 14.51 23.54 -38.21
N GLN A 3 14.98 23.31 -36.98
CA GLN A 3 14.25 22.54 -35.96
C GLN A 3 13.38 23.51 -35.16
N THR A 4 12.06 23.36 -35.25
CA THR A 4 11.10 24.10 -34.43
C THR A 4 10.92 23.34 -33.11
N ALA A 5 11.46 23.88 -32.02
CA ALA A 5 11.26 23.30 -30.69
C ALA A 5 9.82 23.62 -30.22
N THR A 6 8.94 22.62 -30.23
CA THR A 6 7.59 22.73 -29.66
C THR A 6 7.71 22.72 -28.13
N LEU A 7 7.65 23.89 -27.50
CA LEU A 7 7.57 24.00 -26.04
C LEU A 7 6.15 23.66 -25.58
N THR A 8 5.89 22.36 -25.38
CA THR A 8 4.63 21.87 -24.82
C THR A 8 4.56 22.24 -23.33
N THR A 9 4.06 23.44 -23.02
CA THR A 9 3.70 23.83 -21.65
C THR A 9 2.46 23.03 -21.22
N SER A 10 2.64 22.07 -20.31
CA SER A 10 1.50 21.44 -19.64
C SER A 10 0.76 22.50 -18.80
N PRO A 11 -0.56 22.67 -18.96
CA PRO A 11 -1.32 23.60 -18.14
C PRO A 11 -1.30 23.10 -16.69
N ARG A 12 -0.42 23.70 -15.88
CA ARG A 12 -0.31 23.37 -14.46
C ARG A 12 -1.55 23.94 -13.77
N SER A 13 -2.52 23.08 -13.50
CA SER A 13 -3.78 23.49 -12.89
C SER A 13 -3.53 23.98 -11.46
N LEU A 14 -3.94 25.22 -11.15
CA LEU A 14 -3.80 25.84 -9.82
C LEU A 14 -4.39 24.97 -8.71
N ARG A 15 -5.45 24.19 -9.03
CA ARG A 15 -6.06 23.20 -8.14
C ARG A 15 -5.07 22.09 -7.71
N LEU A 16 -4.23 21.61 -8.63
CA LEU A 16 -3.20 20.61 -8.29
C LEU A 16 -2.09 21.21 -7.42
N ILE A 17 -1.78 22.50 -7.58
CA ILE A 17 -0.77 23.19 -6.76
C ILE A 17 -1.29 23.36 -5.33
N LEU A 18 -2.55 23.77 -5.15
CA LEU A 18 -3.18 23.89 -3.82
C LEU A 18 -3.37 22.51 -3.15
N ALA A 19 -3.62 21.46 -3.93
CA ALA A 19 -3.76 20.10 -3.41
C ALA A 19 -2.42 19.39 -3.15
N ALA A 20 -1.30 19.90 -3.67
CA ALA A 20 0.03 19.30 -3.54
C ALA A 20 0.46 18.95 -2.09
N PRO A 21 0.27 19.82 -1.07
CA PRO A 21 0.66 19.47 0.30
C PRO A 21 -0.18 18.31 0.88
N PHE A 22 -1.49 18.30 0.62
CA PHE A 22 -2.38 17.21 1.05
C PHE A 22 -2.07 15.89 0.34
N ALA A 23 -1.77 15.96 -0.96
CA ALA A 23 -1.33 14.79 -1.72
C ALA A 23 0.02 14.25 -1.21
N GLY A 24 0.95 15.13 -0.82
CA GLY A 24 2.22 14.76 -0.20
C GLY A 24 2.02 14.06 1.15
N PHE A 25 1.15 14.61 1.99
CA PHE A 25 0.78 14.03 3.28
C PHE A 25 0.07 12.67 3.13
N ALA A 26 -0.89 12.56 2.21
CA ALA A 26 -1.53 11.27 1.92
C ALA A 26 -0.53 10.23 1.42
N LYS A 27 0.44 10.63 0.58
CA LYS A 27 1.53 9.75 0.12
C LYS A 27 2.47 9.34 1.26
N SER A 28 2.75 10.22 2.23
CA SER A 28 3.59 9.84 3.37
C SER A 28 2.88 8.85 4.29
N LEU A 29 1.58 9.03 4.54
CA LEU A 29 0.76 8.06 5.26
C LEU A 29 0.70 6.72 4.51
N ALA A 30 0.49 6.74 3.20
CA ALA A 30 0.50 5.53 2.38
C ALA A 30 1.83 4.78 2.47
N LYS A 31 2.97 5.48 2.45
CA LYS A 31 4.29 4.88 2.64
C LYS A 31 4.47 4.29 4.04
N LEU A 32 3.96 4.97 5.07
CA LEU A 32 4.04 4.48 6.44
C LEU A 32 3.19 3.22 6.65
N VAL A 33 2.02 3.16 6.01
CA VAL A 33 1.16 1.96 5.98
C VAL A 33 1.82 0.84 5.19
N ALA A 34 2.38 1.13 4.01
CA ALA A 34 3.08 0.14 3.19
C ALA A 34 4.36 -0.40 3.86
N ALA A 35 4.99 0.39 4.74
CA ALA A 35 6.11 -0.05 5.55
C ALA A 35 5.71 -0.97 6.71
N ASN A 36 4.41 -1.17 6.98
CA ASN A 36 3.96 -2.06 8.04
C ASN A 36 4.07 -3.53 7.60
N PRO A 37 5.03 -4.30 8.16
CA PRO A 37 5.27 -5.68 7.73
C PRO A 37 4.07 -6.60 7.99
N ARG A 38 3.17 -6.23 8.92
CA ARG A 38 1.99 -7.04 9.25
C ARG A 38 0.90 -6.95 8.20
N LEU A 39 0.69 -5.77 7.60
CA LEU A 39 -0.26 -5.64 6.49
C LEU A 39 0.22 -6.46 5.29
N GLN A 40 1.52 -6.46 5.02
CA GLN A 40 2.09 -7.32 3.99
C GLN A 40 1.88 -8.81 4.30
N GLN A 41 2.00 -9.24 5.56
CA GLN A 41 1.71 -10.61 5.98
C GLN A 41 0.21 -10.95 5.87
N ALA A 42 -0.67 -10.01 6.20
CA ALA A 42 -2.12 -10.17 6.07
C ALA A 42 -2.56 -10.24 4.60
N GLU A 43 -2.00 -9.42 3.72
CA GLU A 43 -2.23 -9.50 2.27
C GLU A 43 -1.76 -10.84 1.70
N ARG A 44 -0.58 -11.31 2.09
CA ARG A 44 -0.08 -12.64 1.71
C ARG A 44 -1.01 -13.75 2.19
N LEU A 45 -1.53 -13.64 3.41
CA LEU A 45 -2.51 -14.58 3.95
C LEU A 45 -3.83 -14.54 3.17
N SER A 46 -4.33 -13.35 2.83
CA SER A 46 -5.53 -13.18 2.01
C SER A 46 -5.38 -13.74 0.60
N ALA A 47 -4.18 -13.63 0.01
CA ALA A 47 -3.85 -14.22 -1.28
C ALA A 47 -3.68 -15.75 -1.23
N THR A 48 -3.47 -16.34 -0.05
CA THR A 48 -3.34 -17.79 0.15
C THR A 48 -4.71 -18.40 0.39
N THR A 49 -5.06 -19.44 -0.38
CA THR A 49 -6.35 -20.13 -0.21
C THR A 49 -6.35 -21.04 1.01
N ASP A 50 -7.52 -21.31 1.56
CA ASP A 50 -7.65 -22.18 2.74
C ASP A 50 -7.19 -23.62 2.47
N ALA A 51 -7.33 -24.10 1.22
CA ALA A 51 -6.78 -25.39 0.80
C ALA A 51 -5.25 -25.42 0.87
N GLN A 52 -4.57 -24.35 0.48
CA GLN A 52 -3.11 -24.25 0.57
C GLN A 52 -2.64 -24.15 2.02
N LEU A 53 -3.39 -23.45 2.87
CA LEU A 53 -3.14 -23.40 4.32
C LEU A 53 -3.27 -24.80 4.95
N ALA A 54 -4.29 -25.58 4.55
CA ALA A 54 -4.48 -26.93 5.03
C ALA A 54 -3.33 -27.88 4.64
N THR A 55 -2.77 -27.73 3.43
CA THR A 55 -1.61 -28.53 2.97
C THR A 55 -0.37 -28.34 3.85
N ILE A 56 -0.18 -27.14 4.41
CA ILE A 56 0.91 -26.84 5.35
C ILE A 56 0.51 -27.04 6.83
N GLY A 57 -0.65 -27.65 7.08
CA GLY A 57 -1.16 -27.92 8.43
C GLY A 57 -1.55 -26.67 9.22
N LYS A 58 -1.78 -25.54 8.54
CA LYS A 58 -2.17 -24.28 9.16
C LYS A 58 -3.65 -23.98 8.99
N THR A 59 -4.22 -23.25 9.93
CA THR A 59 -5.58 -22.72 9.80
C THR A 59 -5.54 -21.20 9.64
N ARG A 60 -6.50 -20.64 8.90
CA ARG A 60 -6.61 -19.19 8.69
C ARG A 60 -6.69 -18.43 10.03
N ALA A 61 -7.44 -18.95 11.00
CA ALA A 61 -7.53 -18.39 12.34
C ALA A 61 -6.18 -18.37 13.09
N SER A 62 -5.40 -19.46 13.04
CA SER A 62 -4.08 -19.52 13.67
C SER A 62 -3.09 -18.51 13.08
N GLU A 63 -3.15 -18.28 11.77
CA GLU A 63 -2.23 -17.37 11.09
C GLU A 63 -2.63 -15.91 11.31
N ILE A 64 -3.93 -15.61 11.41
CA ILE A 64 -4.42 -14.29 11.85
C ILE A 64 -3.94 -14.00 13.28
N TYR A 65 -4.08 -14.97 14.20
CA TYR A 65 -3.60 -14.82 15.58
C TYR A 65 -2.08 -14.65 15.64
N ARG A 66 -1.32 -15.32 14.77
CA ARG A 66 0.13 -15.13 14.65
C ARG A 66 0.51 -13.71 14.21
N ILE A 67 -0.26 -13.12 13.31
CA ILE A 67 0.01 -11.78 12.75
C ILE A 67 -0.41 -10.66 13.71
N PHE A 68 -1.55 -10.82 14.41
CA PHE A 68 -2.17 -9.75 15.21
C PHE A 68 -2.25 -10.02 16.72
N GLY A 69 -2.16 -11.27 17.15
CA GLY A 69 -2.34 -11.70 18.55
C GLY A 69 -1.41 -11.04 19.59
N PRO A 70 -0.12 -10.80 19.32
CA PRO A 70 0.79 -10.20 20.30
C PRO A 70 0.43 -8.77 20.75
N GLN A 71 -0.46 -8.07 20.03
CA GLN A 71 -0.95 -6.73 20.40
C GLN A 71 -2.40 -6.72 20.89
N MET A 72 -3.08 -7.86 20.83
CA MET A 72 -4.44 -8.09 21.35
C MET A 72 -4.39 -8.58 22.81
N TYR A 73 -3.36 -8.17 23.55
CA TYR A 73 -3.29 -8.31 25.00
C TYR A 73 -3.36 -6.90 25.59
N ILE A 74 -4.58 -6.41 25.77
CA ILE A 74 -4.92 -5.18 26.49
C ILE A 74 -5.80 -5.61 27.65
#